data_AF-A0A0F9NDW8-F1
#
_entry.id   AF-A0A0F9NDW8-F1
#
_cell.length_a   1.000
_cell.length_b   1.000
_cell.length_c   1.000
_cell.angle_alpha   90.00
_cell.angle_beta   90.00
_cell.angle_gamma   90.00
#
_symmetry.space_group_name_H-M   'P 1'
#
loop_
_entity.id
_entity.type
_entity.pdbx_description
1 polymer ?
#
loop_
_entity_poly.entity_id
_entity_poly.type
_entity_poly.pdbx_seq_one_letter_code
_entity_poly.pdbx_strand_id
1 'polypeptide(L)'
;MSKVVNNGEFPTKLKDDQFLRFADNSTMGILIIQRGYLKYFNKKFRDIFGYSAEEISNWKKREFYKIVHPEDLQKILKQFKIEDSKTVSVRFRGIIKQGKIINIENYICQIKYKNNTAFLSSYVVLNNSVENNNSIIEKIKIEIELPDKYEEYFKYFKTYFNISKKECIEIIIKKEIESRNDDLGIF
;
A
#
# COMPACT_ATOMS: atom_id res chain seq x y z
N MET A 1 11.80 20.37 11.83
CA MET A 1 11.81 19.47 13.00
C MET A 1 10.77 19.96 13.99
N SER A 2 9.99 19.05 14.58
CA SER A 2 9.06 19.39 15.67
C SER A 2 9.83 20.03 16.83
N LYS A 3 9.26 21.03 17.49
CA LYS A 3 9.82 21.67 18.68
C LYS A 3 8.98 21.31 19.90
N VAL A 4 9.62 20.83 20.95
CA VAL A 4 8.99 20.71 22.27
C VAL A 4 8.96 22.12 22.87
N VAL A 5 7.77 22.61 23.22
CA VAL A 5 7.57 24.01 23.63
C VAL A 5 8.14 24.28 25.04
N ASN A 6 8.35 23.24 25.84
CA ASN A 6 9.03 23.33 27.13
C ASN A 6 10.38 22.61 27.07
N ASN A 7 11.43 23.16 27.68
CA ASN A 7 12.82 22.67 27.71
C ASN A 7 13.03 21.27 28.35
N GLY A 8 12.01 20.41 28.41
CA GLY A 8 12.16 18.99 28.73
C GLY A 8 12.34 18.18 27.45
N GLU A 9 13.18 17.14 27.52
CA GLU A 9 13.09 16.03 26.57
C GLU A 9 11.64 15.52 26.53
N PHE A 10 11.10 15.19 25.36
CA PHE A 10 9.79 14.52 25.27
C PHE A 10 9.98 13.10 25.85
N PRO A 11 9.64 12.82 27.13
CA PRO A 11 10.33 11.76 27.87
C PRO A 11 9.75 10.37 27.61
N THR A 12 8.73 10.25 26.77
CA THR A 12 7.92 9.03 26.73
C THR A 12 7.70 8.55 25.32
N LYS A 13 8.15 7.31 25.07
CA LYS A 13 7.48 6.41 24.14
C LYS A 13 5.99 6.40 24.52
N LEU A 14 5.10 6.62 23.55
CA LEU A 14 3.67 6.41 23.77
C LEU A 14 3.47 5.01 24.33
N LYS A 15 2.67 4.89 25.41
CA LYS A 15 2.18 3.57 25.83
C LYS A 15 1.29 2.99 24.72
N ASP A 16 1.18 1.67 24.68
CA ASP A 16 0.45 0.97 23.61
C ASP A 16 -1.00 1.48 23.48
N ASP A 17 -1.70 1.69 24.59
CA ASP A 17 -3.07 2.23 24.63
C ASP A 17 -3.15 3.66 24.08
N GLN A 18 -2.19 4.52 24.40
CA GLN A 18 -2.11 5.89 23.90
C GLN A 18 -1.84 5.90 22.39
N PHE A 19 -0.93 5.04 21.93
CA PHE A 19 -0.65 4.87 20.50
C PHE A 19 -1.88 4.37 19.76
N LEU A 20 -2.55 3.32 20.25
CA LEU A 20 -3.73 2.75 19.62
C LEU A 20 -4.85 3.78 19.52
N ARG A 21 -5.14 4.50 20.62
CA ARG A 21 -6.15 5.58 20.60
C ARG A 21 -5.80 6.69 19.61
N PHE A 22 -4.54 7.11 19.55
CA PHE A 22 -4.09 8.09 18.57
C PHE A 22 -4.27 7.56 17.14
N ALA A 23 -3.81 6.34 16.89
CA ALA A 23 -3.82 5.75 15.57
C ALA A 23 -5.24 5.46 15.08
N ASP A 24 -6.14 4.97 15.93
CA ASP A 24 -7.54 4.69 15.56
C ASP A 24 -8.37 5.95 15.28
N ASN A 25 -8.04 7.07 15.90
CA ASN A 25 -8.68 8.36 15.64
C ASN A 25 -7.96 9.20 14.57
N SER A 26 -6.87 8.68 13.99
CA SER A 26 -6.12 9.39 12.96
C SER A 26 -6.90 9.49 11.65
N THR A 27 -6.78 10.63 10.97
CA THR A 27 -7.27 10.83 9.60
C THR A 27 -6.37 10.18 8.55
N MET A 28 -5.21 9.66 8.95
CA MET A 28 -4.26 8.95 8.10
C MET A 28 -4.41 7.44 8.25
N GLY A 29 -4.19 6.69 7.16
CA GLY A 29 -4.06 5.24 7.25
C GLY A 29 -2.71 4.88 7.87
N ILE A 30 -2.71 4.28 9.05
CA ILE A 30 -1.49 3.94 9.79
C ILE A 30 -1.30 2.43 9.75
N LEU A 31 -0.06 2.00 9.50
CA LEU A 31 0.32 0.59 9.60
C LEU A 31 1.75 0.40 10.12
N ILE A 32 2.01 -0.77 10.68
CA ILE A 32 3.36 -1.20 11.07
C ILE A 32 3.73 -2.45 10.28
N ILE A 33 4.88 -2.42 9.62
CA ILE A 33 5.47 -3.58 8.93
C ILE A 33 6.74 -4.02 9.65
N GLN A 34 6.85 -5.32 9.93
CA GLN A 34 8.05 -5.90 10.50
C GLN A 34 8.40 -7.22 9.80
N ARG A 35 9.64 -7.34 9.33
CA ARG A 35 10.14 -8.52 8.59
C ARG A 35 9.25 -8.89 7.39
N GLY A 36 8.62 -7.89 6.79
CA GLY A 36 7.68 -8.05 5.67
C GLY A 36 6.27 -8.48 6.07
N TYR A 37 5.93 -8.56 7.35
CA TYR A 37 4.55 -8.83 7.80
C TYR A 37 3.90 -7.55 8.29
N LEU A 38 2.62 -7.39 7.98
CA LEU A 38 1.79 -6.38 8.61
C LEU A 38 1.56 -6.79 10.07
N LYS A 39 1.95 -5.93 11.01
CA LYS A 39 1.83 -6.16 12.46
C LYS A 39 0.72 -5.35 13.09
N TYR A 40 0.34 -4.26 12.45
CA TYR A 40 -0.71 -3.36 12.88
C TYR A 40 -1.24 -2.60 11.67
N PHE A 41 -2.52 -2.27 11.70
CA PHE A 41 -3.17 -1.31 10.81
C PHE A 41 -4.34 -0.68 11.57
N ASN A 42 -4.61 0.61 11.35
CA ASN A 42 -5.75 1.29 11.97
C ASN A 42 -7.02 1.17 11.12
N LYS A 43 -8.16 1.63 11.68
CA LYS A 43 -9.43 1.71 10.94
C LYS A 43 -9.30 2.48 9.64
N LYS A 44 -8.65 3.65 9.65
CA LYS A 44 -8.54 4.52 8.48
C LYS A 44 -7.81 3.85 7.30
N PHE A 45 -6.81 3.01 7.55
CA PHE A 45 -6.15 2.24 6.50
C PHE A 45 -7.14 1.30 5.79
N ARG A 46 -8.01 0.62 6.55
CA ARG A 46 -9.10 -0.19 5.98
C ARG A 46 -10.03 0.66 5.12
N ASP A 47 -10.45 1.81 5.64
CA ASP A 47 -11.38 2.69 4.96
C ASP A 47 -10.79 3.24 3.64
N ILE A 48 -9.49 3.51 3.59
CA ILE A 48 -8.79 3.95 2.38
C ILE A 48 -8.77 2.85 1.31
N PHE A 49 -8.43 1.62 1.70
CA PHE A 49 -8.19 0.54 0.73
C PHE A 49 -9.37 -0.41 0.53
N GLY A 50 -10.44 -0.30 1.32
CA GLY A 50 -11.68 -1.07 1.18
C GLY A 50 -11.59 -2.54 1.61
N TYR A 51 -10.52 -2.96 2.29
CA TYR A 51 -10.38 -4.33 2.81
C TYR A 51 -10.89 -4.43 4.24
N SER A 52 -11.56 -5.54 4.57
CA SER A 52 -11.94 -5.84 5.96
C SER A 52 -10.71 -6.11 6.84
N ALA A 53 -10.89 -6.00 8.17
CA ALA A 53 -9.80 -6.36 9.09
C ALA A 53 -9.39 -7.83 8.99
N GLU A 54 -10.35 -8.72 8.78
CA GLU A 54 -10.08 -10.16 8.64
C GLU A 54 -9.22 -10.43 7.40
N GLU A 55 -9.58 -9.85 6.25
CA GLU A 55 -8.79 -9.97 5.02
C GLU A 55 -7.36 -9.47 5.22
N ILE A 56 -7.20 -8.29 5.82
CA ILE A 56 -5.88 -7.69 6.05
C ILE A 56 -5.06 -8.51 7.05
N SER A 57 -5.69 -9.07 8.08
CA SER A 57 -5.01 -9.90 9.08
C SER A 57 -4.53 -11.23 8.50
N ASN A 58 -5.20 -11.73 7.47
CA ASN A 58 -4.83 -12.92 6.72
C ASN A 58 -3.78 -12.65 5.61
N TRP A 59 -3.35 -11.40 5.41
CA TRP A 59 -2.32 -11.09 4.44
C TRP A 59 -1.00 -11.76 4.80
N LYS A 60 -0.45 -12.47 3.82
CA LYS A 60 0.83 -13.14 3.93
C LYS A 60 1.98 -12.13 3.89
N LYS A 61 3.19 -12.63 4.11
CA LYS A 61 4.43 -11.85 4.02
C LYS A 61 4.44 -11.04 2.73
N ARG A 62 4.50 -9.71 2.88
CA ARG A 62 4.63 -8.71 1.83
C ARG A 62 3.43 -8.63 0.87
N GLU A 63 2.32 -9.29 1.19
CA GLU A 63 1.10 -9.25 0.37
C GLU A 63 0.48 -7.84 0.32
N PHE A 64 0.77 -6.99 1.31
CA PHE A 64 0.37 -5.58 1.31
C PHE A 64 0.86 -4.79 0.09
N TYR A 65 1.88 -5.26 -0.67
CA TYR A 65 2.27 -4.62 -1.93
C TYR A 65 1.18 -4.67 -3.02
N LYS A 66 0.15 -5.51 -2.87
CA LYS A 66 -1.00 -5.56 -3.80
C LYS A 66 -1.81 -4.25 -3.84
N ILE A 67 -1.64 -3.39 -2.83
CA ILE A 67 -2.29 -2.07 -2.78
C ILE A 67 -1.49 -0.99 -3.52
N VAL A 68 -0.32 -1.34 -4.08
CA VAL A 68 0.54 -0.43 -4.85
C VAL A 68 0.38 -0.73 -6.32
N HIS A 69 0.27 0.33 -7.15
CA HIS A 69 0.27 0.17 -8.59
C HIS A 69 1.56 -0.50 -9.09
N PRO A 70 1.49 -1.52 -9.97
CA PRO A 70 2.65 -2.31 -10.39
C PRO A 70 3.86 -1.48 -10.86
N GLU A 71 3.62 -0.42 -11.63
CA GLU A 71 4.67 0.46 -12.15
C GLU A 71 5.38 1.29 -11.07
N ASP A 72 4.73 1.52 -9.93
CA ASP A 72 5.29 2.33 -8.84
C ASP A 72 6.05 1.47 -7.83
N LEU A 73 5.90 0.14 -7.90
CA LEU A 73 6.47 -0.80 -6.94
C LEU A 73 8.00 -0.77 -6.94
N GLN A 74 8.65 -0.73 -8.10
CA GLN A 74 10.12 -0.65 -8.17
C GLN A 74 10.67 0.60 -7.48
N LYS A 75 9.98 1.74 -7.63
CA LYS A 75 10.35 3.01 -6.99
C LYS A 75 10.23 2.90 -5.48
N ILE A 76 9.12 2.33 -4.98
CA ILE A 76 8.91 2.11 -3.54
C ILE A 76 9.99 1.20 -2.95
N LEU A 77 10.33 0.11 -3.64
CA LEU A 77 11.33 -0.85 -3.17
C LEU A 77 12.73 -0.27 -3.05
N LYS A 78 13.11 0.61 -3.99
CA LYS A 78 14.39 1.34 -3.92
C LYS A 78 14.44 2.28 -2.72
N GLN A 79 13.29 2.84 -2.32
CA GLN A 79 13.23 3.76 -1.19
C GLN A 79 13.42 3.06 0.16
N PHE A 80 13.12 1.76 0.28
CA PHE A 80 13.29 1.03 1.55
C PHE A 80 14.75 0.80 1.99
N LYS A 81 15.75 1.27 1.23
CA LYS A 81 17.13 1.44 1.70
C LYS A 81 17.25 2.69 2.61
N ILE A 82 16.32 2.86 3.54
CA ILE A 82 16.27 4.02 4.44
C ILE A 82 17.40 3.84 5.47
N GLU A 83 18.30 4.81 5.55
CA GLU A 83 19.29 4.93 6.63
C GLU A 83 18.58 5.19 7.97
N ASP A 84 19.16 4.70 9.08
CA ASP A 84 18.63 4.92 10.41
C ASP A 84 18.29 6.41 10.64
N SER A 85 17.11 6.68 11.21
CA SER A 85 16.65 7.98 11.75
C SER A 85 15.94 8.98 10.81
N LYS A 86 15.80 8.75 9.50
CA LYS A 86 15.09 9.69 8.61
C LYS A 86 13.67 9.24 8.28
N THR A 87 12.69 10.15 8.43
CA THR A 87 11.37 9.98 7.82
C THR A 87 11.48 10.28 6.33
N VAL A 88 10.94 9.40 5.52
CA VAL A 88 10.93 9.52 4.06
C VAL A 88 9.49 9.57 3.58
N SER A 89 9.15 10.49 2.68
CA SER A 89 7.87 10.49 1.99
C SER A 89 8.00 9.91 0.58
N VAL A 90 7.02 9.10 0.19
CA VAL A 90 6.92 8.54 -1.16
C VAL A 90 5.51 8.70 -1.67
N ARG A 91 5.37 9.26 -2.88
CA ARG A 91 4.11 9.31 -3.61
C ARG A 91 4.02 8.14 -4.59
N PHE A 92 2.86 7.48 -4.58
CA PHE A 92 2.53 6.40 -5.50
C PHE A 92 1.02 6.30 -5.71
N ARG A 93 0.63 5.61 -6.78
CA ARG A 93 -0.74 5.21 -7.09
C ARG A 93 -1.10 3.98 -6.26
N GLY A 94 -2.06 4.13 -5.36
CA GLY A 94 -2.65 3.03 -4.60
C GLY A 94 -3.80 2.36 -5.36
N ILE A 95 -3.97 1.06 -5.16
CA ILE A 95 -5.09 0.27 -5.70
C ILE A 95 -5.99 -0.13 -4.53
N ILE A 96 -7.24 0.33 -4.53
CA ILE A 96 -8.23 -0.09 -3.53
C ILE A 96 -8.83 -1.45 -3.92
N LYS A 97 -9.56 -2.10 -3.01
CA LYS A 97 -10.16 -3.43 -3.22
C LYS A 97 -10.97 -3.53 -4.53
N GLN A 98 -11.75 -2.49 -4.82
CA GLN A 98 -12.57 -2.36 -6.03
C GLN A 98 -11.76 -2.06 -7.31
N GLY A 99 -10.43 -2.04 -7.25
CA GLY A 99 -9.57 -1.78 -8.41
C GLY A 99 -9.34 -0.30 -8.74
N LYS A 100 -10.13 0.63 -8.18
CA LYS A 100 -9.94 2.07 -8.37
C LYS A 100 -8.55 2.52 -7.91
N ILE A 101 -7.96 3.40 -8.72
CA ILE A 101 -6.66 4.01 -8.43
C ILE A 101 -6.86 5.30 -7.63
N ILE A 102 -6.07 5.45 -6.57
CA ILE A 102 -6.01 6.66 -5.74
C ILE A 102 -4.57 7.15 -5.62
N ASN A 103 -4.36 8.45 -5.49
CA ASN A 103 -3.03 9.00 -5.24
C ASN A 103 -2.74 8.96 -3.74
N ILE A 104 -1.63 8.35 -3.35
CA ILE A 104 -1.19 8.23 -1.96
C ILE A 104 0.14 8.97 -1.78
N GLU A 105 0.23 9.75 -0.71
CA GLU A 105 1.52 10.10 -0.10
C GLU A 105 1.71 9.27 1.16
N ASN A 106 2.79 8.51 1.22
CA ASN A 106 3.13 7.65 2.35
C ASN A 106 4.37 8.18 3.05
N TYR A 107 4.25 8.49 4.34
CA TYR A 107 5.35 8.83 5.22
C TYR A 107 5.84 7.58 5.95
N ILE A 108 7.10 7.23 5.74
CA ILE A 108 7.72 6.02 6.27
C ILE A 108 8.79 6.43 7.28
N CYS A 109 8.74 5.84 8.46
CA CYS A 109 9.74 6.02 9.51
C CYS A 109 10.14 4.66 10.09
N GLN A 110 11.44 4.47 10.34
CA GLN A 110 11.93 3.29 11.04
C GLN A 110 11.71 3.44 12.55
N ILE A 111 11.10 2.43 13.17
CA ILE A 111 10.80 2.40 14.60
C ILE A 111 11.31 1.10 15.25
N LYS A 112 11.35 1.07 16.58
CA LYS A 112 11.48 -0.17 17.36
C LYS A 112 10.09 -0.68 17.73
N TYR A 113 9.75 -1.89 17.29
CA TYR A 113 8.52 -2.59 17.64
C TYR A 113 8.88 -3.97 18.20
N LYS A 114 8.48 -4.27 19.44
CA LYS A 114 8.88 -5.50 20.16
C LYS A 114 10.40 -5.74 20.08
N ASN A 115 11.18 -4.71 20.43
CA ASN A 115 12.65 -4.67 20.44
C ASN A 115 13.35 -4.91 19.08
N ASN A 116 12.60 -5.03 17.99
CA ASN A 116 13.13 -5.26 16.65
C ASN A 116 12.81 -4.09 15.73
N THR A 117 13.62 -3.89 14.70
CA THR A 117 13.37 -2.88 13.67
C THR A 117 12.05 -3.17 12.94
N ALA A 118 11.25 -2.13 12.77
CA ALA A 118 10.00 -2.13 12.01
C ALA A 118 9.84 -0.79 11.28
N PHE A 119 8.90 -0.73 10.34
CA PHE A 119 8.53 0.48 9.63
C PHE A 119 7.13 0.90 10.05
N LEU A 120 6.99 2.13 10.51
CA LEU A 120 5.72 2.82 10.66
C LEU A 120 5.44 3.57 9.37
N SER A 121 4.27 3.35 8.79
CA SER A 121 3.84 4.02 7.56
C SER A 121 2.52 4.74 7.78
N SER A 122 2.44 5.98 7.31
CA SER A 122 1.26 6.86 7.41
C SER A 122 0.83 7.31 6.03
N TYR A 123 -0.36 6.91 5.62
CA TYR A 123 -0.93 7.07 4.29
C TYR A 123 -1.90 8.25 4.29
N VAL A 124 -1.65 9.20 3.40
CA VAL A 124 -2.54 10.33 3.11
C VAL A 124 -3.05 10.15 1.67
N VAL A 125 -4.36 10.15 1.51
CA VAL A 125 -4.97 10.20 0.17
C VAL A 125 -4.86 11.63 -0.34
N LEU A 126 -4.25 11.81 -1.50
CA LEU A 126 -4.16 13.09 -2.16
C LEU A 126 -5.41 13.28 -3.02
N ASN A 127 -6.17 14.33 -2.73
CA ASN A 127 -7.29 14.77 -3.56
C ASN A 127 -6.75 15.40 -4.84
N ASN A 128 -6.35 14.55 -5.79
CA ASN A 128 -6.13 15.00 -7.16
C ASN A 128 -7.33 14.52 -7.95
N SER A 129 -8.12 15.46 -8.49
CA SER A 129 -9.04 15.20 -9.60
C SER A 129 -8.23 14.50 -10.68
N VAL A 130 -8.37 13.19 -10.80
CA VAL A 130 -7.73 12.45 -11.87
C VAL A 130 -8.48 12.87 -13.13
N GLU A 131 -7.87 13.75 -13.92
CA GLU A 131 -8.28 13.98 -15.30
C GLU A 131 -8.39 12.60 -15.97
N ASN A 132 -9.58 12.32 -16.48
CA ASN A 132 -9.89 11.17 -17.31
C ASN A 132 -9.03 11.20 -18.57
N ASN A 133 -7.79 10.74 -18.49
CA ASN A 133 -7.00 10.43 -19.67
C ASN A 133 -7.45 9.05 -20.18
N ASN A 134 -8.62 9.05 -20.84
CA ASN A 134 -9.23 7.94 -21.58
C ASN A 134 -8.38 7.46 -22.78
N SER A 135 -7.09 7.80 -22.87
CA SER A 135 -6.24 7.49 -24.02
C SER A 135 -5.55 6.12 -23.95
N ILE A 136 -5.76 5.32 -22.90
CA ILE A 136 -5.19 3.96 -22.78
C ILE A 136 -6.22 2.87 -23.17
N ILE A 137 -7.52 3.17 -23.07
CA ILE A 137 -8.60 2.18 -23.21
C ILE A 137 -8.76 1.69 -24.67
N GLU A 138 -8.35 2.47 -25.68
CA GLU A 138 -8.43 2.05 -27.08
C GLU A 138 -7.29 1.12 -27.54
N LYS A 139 -6.27 0.82 -26.71
CA LYS A 139 -5.14 -0.06 -27.10
C LYS A 139 -5.22 -1.49 -26.58
N ILE A 140 -6.19 -1.86 -25.74
CA ILE A 140 -6.32 -3.22 -25.20
C ILE A 140 -7.44 -3.95 -25.95
N LYS A 141 -7.25 -4.12 -27.25
CA LYS A 141 -7.93 -5.17 -28.02
C LYS A 141 -6.87 -6.21 -28.40
N ILE A 142 -7.21 -7.47 -28.11
CA ILE A 142 -6.68 -8.72 -28.70
C ILE A 142 -5.54 -9.39 -27.91
N GLU A 143 -5.80 -10.67 -27.58
CA GLU A 143 -4.92 -11.78 -27.14
C GLU A 143 -3.72 -11.40 -26.25
N ILE A 144 -3.82 -11.72 -24.95
CA ILE A 144 -2.81 -11.37 -23.95
C ILE A 144 -1.55 -12.25 -24.13
N GLU A 145 -0.66 -11.85 -25.04
CA GLU A 145 0.77 -11.87 -24.74
C GLU A 145 1.03 -10.67 -23.82
N LEU A 146 1.29 -10.95 -22.53
CA LEU A 146 1.72 -9.94 -21.59
C LEU A 146 3.00 -9.27 -22.13
N PRO A 147 3.06 -7.94 -22.26
CA PRO A 147 4.28 -7.25 -22.67
C PRO A 147 5.48 -7.71 -21.84
N ASP A 148 6.64 -7.95 -22.47
CA ASP A 148 7.86 -8.48 -21.83
C ASP A 148 8.26 -7.73 -20.55
N LYS A 149 7.91 -6.44 -20.44
CA LYS A 149 8.14 -5.63 -19.23
C LYS A 149 7.50 -6.19 -17.95
N TYR A 150 6.49 -7.06 -18.07
CA TYR A 150 5.85 -7.70 -16.93
C TYR A 150 6.51 -9.04 -16.53
N GLU A 151 7.40 -9.61 -17.36
CA GLU A 151 8.17 -10.82 -17.00
C GLU A 151 9.02 -10.59 -15.75
N GLU A 152 9.72 -9.46 -15.66
CA GLU A 152 10.49 -9.08 -14.47
C GLU A 152 9.59 -8.90 -13.25
N TYR A 153 8.37 -8.38 -13.44
CA TYR A 153 7.38 -8.25 -12.38
C TYR A 153 6.95 -9.63 -11.86
N PHE A 154 6.54 -10.55 -12.74
CA PHE A 154 6.18 -11.91 -12.31
C PHE A 154 7.36 -12.66 -11.70
N LYS A 155 8.58 -12.46 -12.22
CA LYS A 155 9.81 -13.00 -11.65
C LYS A 155 10.07 -12.41 -10.27
N TYR A 156 9.82 -11.12 -10.05
CA TYR A 156 9.91 -10.48 -8.75
C TYR A 156 8.86 -11.05 -7.79
N PHE A 157 7.61 -11.18 -8.21
CA PHE A 157 6.55 -11.71 -7.34
C PHE A 157 6.76 -13.19 -6.99
N LYS A 158 7.18 -13.99 -7.96
CA LYS A 158 7.56 -15.38 -7.74
C LYS A 158 8.77 -15.49 -6.81
N THR A 159 9.83 -14.74 -7.07
CA THR A 159 11.08 -14.79 -6.30
C THR A 159 10.92 -14.28 -4.87
N TYR A 160 10.20 -13.18 -4.68
CA TYR A 160 10.17 -12.46 -3.40
C TYR A 160 8.91 -12.68 -2.57
N PHE A 161 7.83 -13.21 -3.19
CA PHE A 161 6.54 -13.42 -2.54
C PHE A 161 5.92 -14.81 -2.76
N ASN A 162 6.55 -15.70 -3.54
CA ASN A 162 6.03 -17.03 -3.90
C ASN A 162 4.61 -17.00 -4.49
N ILE A 163 4.25 -15.90 -5.16
CA ILE A 163 2.99 -15.76 -5.89
C ILE A 163 3.27 -16.18 -7.33
N SER A 164 2.49 -17.11 -7.86
CA SER A 164 2.68 -17.60 -9.21
C SER A 164 2.25 -16.57 -10.26
N LYS A 165 2.87 -16.60 -11.45
CA LYS A 165 2.45 -15.80 -12.61
C LYS A 165 0.95 -15.98 -12.89
N LYS A 166 0.45 -17.21 -12.73
CA LYS A 166 -0.97 -17.56 -12.87
C LYS A 166 -1.85 -16.84 -11.84
N GLU A 167 -1.51 -16.88 -10.54
CA GLU A 167 -2.27 -16.17 -9.50
C GLU A 167 -2.24 -14.64 -9.70
N CYS A 168 -1.11 -14.06 -10.10
CA CYS A 168 -1.05 -12.63 -10.42
C CYS A 168 -1.96 -12.27 -11.60
N ILE A 169 -1.96 -13.08 -12.65
CA ILE A 169 -2.78 -12.87 -13.86
C ILE A 169 -4.26 -13.09 -13.53
N GLU A 170 -4.62 -14.11 -12.77
CA GLU A 170 -6.01 -14.36 -12.35
C GLU A 170 -6.55 -13.20 -11.51
N ILE A 171 -5.74 -12.61 -10.63
CA ILE A 171 -6.12 -11.41 -9.86
C ILE A 171 -6.34 -10.20 -10.78
N ILE A 172 -5.50 -10.02 -11.81
CA ILE A 172 -5.60 -8.89 -12.75
C ILE A 172 -6.81 -9.08 -13.68
N ILE A 173 -6.97 -10.27 -14.27
CA ILE A 173 -8.06 -10.61 -15.19
C ILE A 173 -9.41 -10.58 -14.47
N LYS A 174 -9.50 -11.14 -13.25
CA LYS A 174 -10.76 -11.14 -12.49
C LYS A 174 -11.24 -9.72 -12.20
N LYS A 175 -10.31 -8.80 -11.89
CA LYS A 175 -10.60 -7.37 -11.68
C LYS A 175 -11.06 -6.65 -12.95
N GLU A 176 -10.46 -6.98 -14.09
CA GLU A 176 -10.81 -6.40 -15.39
C GLU A 176 -12.19 -6.87 -15.87
N ILE A 177 -12.56 -8.12 -15.57
CA ILE A 177 -13.88 -8.67 -15.88
C ILE A 177 -14.96 -8.11 -14.94
N GLU A 178 -14.67 -8.01 -13.64
CA GLU A 178 -15.59 -7.46 -12.65
C GLU A 178 -15.86 -5.96 -12.88
N SER A 179 -14.85 -5.17 -13.26
CA SER A 179 -15.06 -3.74 -13.58
C SER A 179 -15.88 -3.51 -14.86
N ARG A 180 -15.83 -4.45 -15.82
CA ARG A 180 -16.60 -4.36 -17.07
C ARG A 180 -18.07 -4.75 -16.90
N ASN A 181 -18.42 -5.53 -15.89
CA ASN A 181 -19.81 -5.89 -15.59
C ASN A 181 -20.56 -4.74 -14.90
N ASP A 182 -19.88 -3.94 -14.07
CA ASP A 182 -20.47 -2.76 -13.43
C ASP A 182 -20.72 -1.61 -14.44
N ASP A 183 -19.95 -1.55 -15.54
CA ASP A 183 -20.11 -0.54 -16.60
C ASP A 183 -21.18 -0.90 -17.66
N LEU A 184 -21.74 -2.12 -17.63
CA LEU A 184 -22.74 -2.57 -18.62
C LEU A 184 -24.20 -2.56 -18.12
N GLY A 185 -24.47 -2.32 -16.84
CA GLY A 185 -25.85 -2.15 -16.35
C GLY A 185 -26.79 -3.29 -16.74
N ILE A 186 -26.40 -4.55 -16.51
CA ILE A 186 -27.25 -5.71 -16.79
C ILE A 186 -27.60 -6.38 -15.45
N PHE A 187 -28.89 -6.41 -15.14
CA PHE A 187 -29.53 -7.31 -14.17
C PHE A 187 -29.39 -8.77 -14.62
#